data_AF-A0A510GD16-F1
#
_entry.id   AF-A0A510GD16-F1
#
_cell.length_a   1.000
_cell.length_b   1.000
_cell.length_c   1.000
_cell.angle_alpha   90.00
_cell.angle_beta   90.00
_cell.angle_gamma   90.00
#
_symmetry.space_group_name_H-M   'P 1'
#
loop_
_entity.id
_entity.type
_entity.pdbx_description
1 polymer ?
#
loop_
_entity_poly.entity_id
_entity_poly.type
_entity_poly.pdbx_seq_one_letter_code
_entity_poly.pdbx_strand_id
1 'polypeptide(L)'
;MSSIGEVVGAELYLTEMTKIPQRYWVVASLVVFVTLGATVALAVGTLVTSFGFDWRIAFWFGAAIAIIGAVARTNLRETSGFH
;
A
#
# COMPACT_ATOMS: atom_id res chain seq x y z
N MET A 1 -8.16 11.97 0.11
CA MET A 1 -9.03 11.20 -0.80
C MET A 1 -8.28 10.35 -1.83
N SER A 2 -6.96 10.49 -2.02
CA SER A 2 -6.16 9.67 -2.98
C SER A 2 -6.18 8.15 -2.69
N SER A 3 -6.19 7.75 -1.42
CA SER A 3 -5.99 6.35 -1.02
C SER A 3 -7.13 5.39 -1.39
N ILE A 4 -8.38 5.87 -1.56
CA ILE A 4 -9.52 4.98 -1.90
C ILE A 4 -9.41 4.50 -3.34
N GLY A 5 -9.04 5.39 -4.27
CA GLY A 5 -8.85 5.02 -5.68
C GLY A 5 -7.72 4.01 -5.89
N GLU A 6 -6.62 4.14 -5.15
CA GLU A 6 -5.50 3.19 -5.21
C GLU A 6 -5.88 1.81 -4.65
N VAL A 7 -6.62 1.73 -3.55
CA VAL A 7 -7.08 0.46 -2.97
C VAL A 7 -8.05 -0.24 -3.92
N VAL A 8 -9.06 0.47 -4.41
CA VAL A 8 -10.05 -0.09 -5.34
C VAL A 8 -9.38 -0.52 -6.66
N GLY A 9 -8.45 0.26 -7.18
CA GLY A 9 -7.69 -0.10 -8.39
C GLY A 9 -6.81 -1.33 -8.19
N ALA A 10 -6.15 -1.46 -7.04
CA ALA A 10 -5.32 -2.61 -6.72
C ALA A 10 -6.16 -3.88 -6.48
N GLU A 11 -7.31 -3.77 -5.83
CA GLU A 11 -8.26 -4.87 -5.72
C GLU A 11 -8.72 -5.33 -7.10
N LEU A 12 -9.13 -4.40 -7.98
CA LEU A 12 -9.56 -4.73 -9.34
C LEU A 12 -8.45 -5.46 -10.10
N TYR A 13 -7.22 -4.91 -10.12
CA TYR A 13 -6.08 -5.54 -10.79
C TYR A 13 -5.79 -6.95 -10.28
N LEU A 14 -5.77 -7.17 -8.96
CA LEU A 14 -5.53 -8.50 -8.38
C LEU A 14 -6.64 -9.49 -8.72
N THR A 15 -7.88 -9.00 -8.81
CA THR A 15 -9.02 -9.82 -9.17
C THR A 15 -9.06 -10.23 -10.64
N GLU A 16 -8.52 -9.42 -11.53
CA GLU A 16 -8.37 -9.72 -12.96
C GLU A 16 -7.20 -10.68 -13.22
N MET A 17 -6.10 -10.52 -12.48
CA MET A 17 -4.89 -11.34 -12.65
C MET A 17 -5.01 -12.74 -12.03
N THR A 18 -5.85 -12.91 -10.99
CA THR A 18 -5.90 -14.14 -10.19
C THR A 18 -7.19 -14.93 -10.41
N LYS A 19 -7.07 -16.20 -10.80
CA LYS A 19 -8.22 -17.11 -10.94
C LYS A 19 -8.76 -17.57 -9.57
N ILE A 20 -10.05 -17.89 -9.53
CA ILE A 20 -10.69 -18.54 -8.38
C ILE A 20 -10.05 -19.93 -8.20
N PRO A 21 -9.72 -20.39 -6.98
CA PRO A 21 -10.10 -19.86 -5.65
C PRO A 21 -9.06 -18.94 -4.97
N GLN A 22 -7.87 -18.74 -5.53
CA GLN A 22 -6.79 -18.00 -4.85
C GLN A 22 -7.07 -16.49 -4.70
N ARG A 23 -7.95 -15.94 -5.55
CA ARG A 23 -8.40 -14.54 -5.53
C ARG A 23 -8.84 -14.05 -4.15
N TYR A 24 -9.53 -14.87 -3.35
CA TYR A 24 -10.02 -14.46 -2.02
C TYR A 24 -8.87 -14.16 -1.05
N TRP A 25 -7.84 -15.02 -1.04
CA TRP A 25 -6.67 -14.85 -0.19
C TRP A 25 -5.85 -13.63 -0.59
N VAL A 26 -5.69 -13.42 -1.89
CA VAL A 26 -4.92 -12.30 -2.43
C VAL A 26 -5.58 -10.96 -2.09
N VAL A 27 -6.90 -10.83 -2.29
CA VAL A 27 -7.64 -9.59 -1.94
C VAL A 27 -7.67 -9.38 -0.42
N ALA A 28 -7.90 -10.43 0.38
CA ALA A 28 -7.86 -10.32 1.84
C ALA A 28 -6.48 -9.85 2.34
N SER A 29 -5.39 -10.33 1.74
CA SER A 29 -4.05 -9.89 2.10
C SER A 29 -3.82 -8.40 1.84
N LEU A 30 -4.36 -7.86 0.73
CA LEU A 30 -4.29 -6.43 0.41
C LEU A 30 -4.91 -5.59 1.52
N VAL A 31 -6.13 -5.95 1.96
CA VAL A 31 -6.83 -5.23 3.03
C VAL A 31 -6.00 -5.21 4.31
N VAL A 32 -5.40 -6.35 4.69
CA VAL A 32 -4.52 -6.44 5.86
C VAL A 32 -3.34 -5.47 5.75
N PHE A 33 -2.64 -5.44 4.61
CA PHE A 33 -1.51 -4.54 4.41
C PHE A 33 -1.91 -3.05 4.41
N VAL A 34 -3.08 -2.72 3.84
CA VAL A 34 -3.62 -1.35 3.88
C VAL A 34 -3.89 -0.92 5.32
N THR A 35 -4.55 -1.77 6.11
CA THR A 35 -4.84 -1.46 7.52
C THR A 35 -3.56 -1.32 8.34
N LEU A 36 -2.60 -2.25 8.17
CA LEU A 36 -1.30 -2.18 8.86
C LEU A 36 -0.53 -0.91 8.50
N GLY A 37 -0.48 -0.55 7.21
CA GLY A 37 0.18 0.68 6.76
C GLY A 37 -0.43 1.93 7.39
N ALA A 38 -1.77 2.00 7.48
CA ALA A 38 -2.46 3.10 8.15
C ALA A 38 -2.16 3.14 9.65
N THR A 39 -2.16 2.00 10.34
CA THR A 39 -1.82 1.92 11.77
C THR A 39 -0.39 2.37 12.04
N VAL A 40 0.57 1.94 11.21
CA VAL A 40 1.99 2.34 11.34
C VAL A 40 2.15 3.84 11.08
N ALA A 41 1.48 4.39 10.07
CA ALA A 41 1.51 5.82 9.80
C ALA A 41 1.00 6.65 10.98
N LEU A 42 -0.10 6.20 11.61
CA LEU A 42 -0.62 6.82 12.84
C LEU A 42 0.37 6.70 13.99
N ALA A 43 0.96 5.52 14.22
CA ALA A 43 1.93 5.31 15.29
C ALA A 43 3.16 6.23 15.13
N VAL A 44 3.71 6.34 13.92
CA VAL A 44 4.82 7.26 13.61
C VAL A 44 4.41 8.72 13.83
N GLY A 45 3.19 9.10 13.41
CA GLY A 45 2.64 10.42 13.67
C GLY A 45 2.52 10.74 15.16
N THR A 46 2.03 9.79 15.97
CA THR A 46 1.94 9.93 17.43
C THR A 46 3.32 10.01 18.08
N LEU A 47 4.30 9.23 17.62
CA LEU A 47 5.69 9.31 18.10
C LEU A 47 6.29 10.70 17.86
N VAL A 48 6.13 11.26 16.67
CA VAL A 48 6.65 12.59 16.35
C VAL A 48 5.92 13.70 17.12
N THR A 49 4.60 13.62 17.25
CA THR A 49 3.78 14.71 17.83
C THR A 49 3.68 14.66 19.35
N SER A 50 3.66 13.48 19.97
CA SER A 50 3.48 13.30 21.41
C SER A 50 4.77 13.07 22.17
N PHE A 51 5.79 12.45 21.56
CA PHE A 51 7.07 12.15 22.22
C PHE A 51 8.20 13.11 21.82
N GLY A 52 7.93 14.11 20.96
CA GLY A 52 8.91 15.13 20.58
C GLY A 52 10.06 14.61 19.71
N PHE A 53 9.87 13.46 19.06
CA PHE A 53 10.84 12.93 18.10
C PHE A 53 10.99 13.86 16.89
N ASP A 54 12.19 13.88 16.30
CA ASP A 54 12.45 14.66 15.09
C ASP A 54 11.49 14.26 13.96
N TRP A 55 10.69 15.23 13.49
CA TRP A 55 9.76 15.07 12.37
C TRP A 55 10.43 14.55 11.10
N ARG A 56 11.75 14.77 10.99
CA ARG A 56 12.60 14.29 9.89
C ARG A 56 12.55 12.77 9.77
N ILE A 57 12.40 12.04 10.88
CA ILE A 57 12.32 10.57 10.89
C ILE A 57 11.03 10.10 10.21
N ALA A 58 9.89 10.73 10.50
CA ALA A 58 8.63 10.44 9.81
C ALA A 58 8.73 10.75 8.31
N PHE A 59 9.41 11.84 7.94
CA PHE A 59 9.64 12.19 6.55
C PHE A 59 10.50 11.14 5.82
N TRP A 60 11.65 10.76 6.42
CA TRP A 60 12.53 9.73 5.87
C TRP A 60 11.84 8.36 5.77
N PHE A 61 11.00 8.02 6.74
CA PHE A 61 10.20 6.80 6.70
C PHE A 61 9.22 6.80 5.51
N GLY A 62 8.50 7.90 5.29
CA GLY A 62 7.63 8.06 4.13
C GLY A 62 8.40 8.02 2.80
N ALA A 63 9.58 8.65 2.74
CA ALA A 63 10.44 8.65 1.56
C ALA A 63 10.92 7.24 1.20
N ALA A 64 11.31 6.43 2.18
CA ALA A 64 11.71 5.04 1.95
C ALA A 64 10.55 4.20 1.36
N ILE A 65 9.34 4.35 1.90
CA ILE A 65 8.14 3.68 1.38
C ILE A 65 7.85 4.11 -0.07
N ALA A 66 7.96 5.41 -0.35
CA ALA A 66 7.74 5.93 -1.70
C ALA A 66 8.73 5.35 -2.73
N ILE A 67 10.01 5.21 -2.35
CA ILE A 67 11.04 4.58 -3.20
C ILE A 67 10.69 3.11 -3.47
N ILE A 68 10.36 2.35 -2.42
CA ILE A 68 9.97 0.95 -2.57
C ILE A 68 8.74 0.82 -3.47
N GLY A 69 7.74 1.69 -3.27
CA GLY A 69 6.54 1.72 -4.11
C GLY A 69 6.84 2.07 -5.57
N ALA A 70 7.76 2.99 -5.82
CA ALA A 70 8.19 3.34 -7.18
C ALA A 70 8.89 2.15 -7.86
N VAL A 71 9.81 1.48 -7.17
CA VAL A 71 10.50 0.28 -7.70
C VAL A 71 9.53 -0.88 -7.89
N ALA A 72 8.57 -1.09 -6.97
CA ALA A 72 7.57 -2.12 -7.14
C ALA A 72 6.72 -1.89 -8.41
N ARG A 73 6.32 -0.64 -8.66
CA ARG A 73 5.52 -0.27 -9.85
C ARG A 73 6.27 -0.46 -11.16
N THR A 74 7.59 -0.28 -11.21
CA THR A 74 8.37 -0.55 -12.43
C THR A 74 8.49 -2.04 -12.75
N ASN A 75 8.20 -2.92 -11.78
CA ASN A 75 8.31 -4.38 -11.94
C ASN A 75 6.95 -5.08 -12.16
N LEU A 76 5.82 -4.37 -12.04
CA LEU A 76 4.50 -4.94 -12.32
C LEU A 76 4.29 -5.07 -13.84
N ARG A 77 4.04 -6.29 -14.32
CA ARG A 77 3.68 -6.57 -15.72
C ARG A 77 2.27 -6.05 -15.99
N GLU A 78 2.05 -5.40 -17.14
CA GLU A 78 0.73 -4.96 -17.58
C GLU A 78 -0.25 -6.15 -17.63
N THR A 79 -1.52 -5.90 -17.24
CA THR A 79 -2.60 -6.90 -17.27
C THR A 79 -2.81 -7.43 -18.68
N SER A 80 -2.80 -8.76 -18.83
CA SER A 80 -3.06 -9.45 -20.10
C SER A 80 -4.56 -9.50 -20.46
N GLY A 81 -5.37 -8.65 -19.82
CA GLY A 81 -6.83 -8.74 -19.82
C GLY A 81 -7.58 -7.55 -20.42
N PHE A 82 -6.93 -6.66 -21.19
CA PHE A 82 -7.68 -5.72 -22.03
C PHE A 82 -8.05 -6.41 -23.36
N HIS A 83 -9.20 -7.09 -23.35
CA HIS A 83 -10.00 -7.40 -24.55
C HIS A 83 -11.45 -7.03 -24.27
#